data_AF-A0A5N7Z5Q3-F1
#
_entry.id   AF-A0A5N7Z5Q3-F1
#
_cell.length_a   1.000
_cell.length_b   1.000
_cell.length_c   1.000
_cell.angle_alpha   90.00
_cell.angle_beta   90.00
_cell.angle_gamma   90.00
#
_symmetry.space_group_name_H-M   'P 1'
#
loop_
_entity.id
_entity.type
_entity.pdbx_description
1 polymer ?
#
loop_
_entity_poly.entity_id
_entity_poly.type
_entity_poly.pdbx_seq_one_letter_code
_entity_poly.pdbx_strand_id
1 'polypeptide(L)' 'MSANLVVPTMAEMMAEGKQPEVLFWVGCSGSFDDRAKKITKAFVKILNQANVSFAVLGTEESCTGDPAKRAGNEFLFQ' A
#
# COMPACT_ATOMS: atom_id res chain seq x y z
N MET A 1 19.42 -6.23 -11.31
CA MET A 1 19.55 -6.74 -9.93
C MET A 1 18.30 -6.37 -9.17
N SER A 2 17.44 -7.35 -8.91
CA SER A 2 16.24 -7.17 -8.10
C SER A 2 16.67 -7.13 -6.64
N ALA A 3 16.89 -5.94 -6.08
CA ALA A 3 17.03 -5.79 -4.64
C ALA A 3 15.78 -6.41 -3.99
N ASN A 4 15.97 -7.30 -3.01
CA ASN A 4 14.88 -7.89 -2.24
C ASN A 4 14.09 -6.74 -1.59
N LEU A 5 12.90 -6.48 -2.11
CA LEU A 5 11.95 -5.52 -1.56
C LEU A 5 11.32 -6.18 -0.33
N VAL A 6 11.70 -5.72 0.86
CA VAL A 6 11.00 -6.09 2.09
C VAL A 6 9.74 -5.24 2.17
N VAL A 7 8.57 -5.86 2.27
CA VAL A 7 7.27 -5.19 2.36
C VAL A 7 6.42 -5.97 3.36
N PRO A 8 6.54 -5.66 4.66
CA PRO A 8 5.74 -6.35 5.66
C PRO A 8 4.29 -5.85 5.59
N THR A 9 3.37 -6.75 5.90
CA THR A 9 1.96 -6.42 6.10
C THR A 9 1.70 -6.04 7.55
N MET A 10 0.63 -5.29 7.79
CA MET A 10 0.18 -4.95 9.15
C MET A 10 -0.06 -6.20 9.99
N ALA A 11 -0.62 -7.26 9.39
CA ALA A 11 -0.86 -8.54 10.06
C ALA A 11 0.45 -9.21 10.51
N GLU A 12 1.48 -9.22 9.65
CA GLU A 12 2.81 -9.77 10.00
C GLU A 12 3.47 -8.97 11.13
N MET A 13 3.44 -7.64 11.06
CA MET A 13 4.01 -6.81 12.14
C MET A 13 3.27 -6.99 13.47
N MET A 14 1.94 -7.06 13.43
CA MET A 14 1.14 -7.32 14.63
C MET A 14 1.40 -8.70 15.23
N ALA A 15 1.58 -9.74 14.41
CA ALA A 15 1.94 -11.08 14.87
C ALA A 15 3.31 -11.10 15.57
N GLU A 16 4.24 -10.23 15.15
CA GLU A 16 5.53 -10.03 15.81
C GLU A 16 5.48 -9.09 17.02
N GLY A 17 4.30 -8.55 17.37
CA GLY A 17 4.14 -7.56 18.45
C GLY A 17 4.72 -6.17 18.12
N LYS A 18 4.97 -5.89 16.83
CA LYS A 18 5.52 -4.62 16.35
C LYS A 18 4.41 -3.75 15.76
N GLN A 19 4.54 -2.44 15.92
CA GLN A 19 3.70 -1.47 15.23
C GLN A 19 4.58 -0.65 14.28
N PRO A 20 4.18 -0.50 12.99
CA PRO A 20 4.89 0.39 12.10
C PRO A 20 4.66 1.85 12.49
N GLU A 21 5.62 2.69 12.14
CA GLU A 21 5.46 4.15 12.23
C GLU A 21 4.52 4.66 11.13
N VAL A 22 4.58 4.01 9.95
CA VAL A 22 3.81 4.41 8.77
C VAL A 22 3.00 3.24 8.23
N LEU A 23 1.70 3.45 8.07
CA LEU A 23 0.87 2.59 7.24
C LEU A 23 0.86 3.12 5.81
N PHE A 24 1.52 2.41 4.91
CA PHE A 24 1.52 2.76 3.49
C PHE A 24 0.31 2.14 2.79
N TRP A 25 -0.71 2.97 2.53
CA TRP A 25 -1.87 2.60 1.74
C TRP A 25 -1.53 2.68 0.24
N VAL A 26 -1.54 1.53 -0.45
CA VAL A 26 -1.08 1.40 -1.84
C VAL A 26 -2.14 1.86 -2.83
N GLY A 27 -3.40 1.60 -2.51
CA GLY A 27 -4.58 1.86 -3.32
C GLY A 27 -4.70 0.96 -4.54
N CYS A 28 -5.87 1.04 -5.18
CA CYS A 28 -6.18 0.28 -6.38
C CYS A 28 -5.21 0.59 -7.53
N SER A 29 -4.86 1.86 -7.75
CA SER A 29 -3.93 2.25 -8.82
C SER A 29 -2.54 1.67 -8.58
N GLY A 30 -1.98 1.86 -7.37
CA GLY A 30 -0.66 1.32 -7.02
C GLY A 30 -0.58 -0.21 -7.08
N SER A 31 -1.72 -0.89 -6.92
CA SER A 31 -1.84 -2.35 -6.93
C SER A 31 -2.10 -2.93 -8.33
N PHE A 32 -2.90 -2.28 -9.17
CA PHE A 32 -3.37 -2.84 -10.45
C PHE A 32 -2.78 -2.19 -11.69
N ASP A 33 -2.54 -0.87 -11.69
CA ASP A 33 -2.03 -0.15 -12.87
C ASP A 33 -0.50 -0.32 -13.02
N ASP A 34 -0.04 -0.74 -14.20
CA ASP A 34 1.38 -1.07 -14.41
C ASP A 34 2.31 0.14 -14.32
N ARG A 35 1.83 1.35 -14.62
CA ARG A 35 2.61 2.57 -14.46
C ARG A 35 2.73 2.93 -12.97
N ALA A 36 1.63 2.86 -12.24
CA ALA A 36 1.59 3.14 -10.80
C ALA A 36 2.36 2.10 -9.98
N LYS A 37 2.31 0.80 -10.33
CA LYS A 37 3.13 -0.26 -9.70
C LYS A 37 4.62 0.08 -9.71
N LYS A 38 5.13 0.71 -10.77
CA LYS A 38 6.54 1.12 -10.85
C LYS A 38 6.86 2.21 -9.81
N ILE A 39 5.93 3.15 -9.63
CA ILE A 39 6.04 4.22 -8.63
C ILE A 39 5.98 3.63 -7.22
N THR A 40 5.00 2.77 -6.93
CA THR A 40 4.87 2.07 -5.64
C THR A 40 6.14 1.31 -5.29
N LYS A 41 6.68 0.52 -6.23
CA LYS A 41 7.94 -0.22 -6.02
C LYS A 41 9.13 0.71 -5.78
N ALA A 42 9.20 1.85 -6.48
CA ALA A 42 10.26 2.82 -6.26
C ALA A 42 10.15 3.48 -4.87
N PHE A 43 8.94 3.79 -4.43
CA PHE A 43 8.68 4.36 -3.12
C PHE A 43 9.07 3.40 -1.99
N VAL A 44 8.68 2.13 -2.10
CA VAL A 44 9.08 1.09 -1.14
C VAL A 44 10.60 0.92 -1.07
N LYS A 45 11.33 1.03 -2.19
CA LYS A 45 12.81 1.02 -2.16
C LYS A 45 13.37 2.17 -1.35
N ILE A 46 12.79 3.36 -1.48
CA ILE A 46 13.21 4.54 -0.72
C ILE A 46 12.94 4.32 0.76
N LEU A 47 11.75 3.82 1.14
CA LEU A 47 11.41 3.53 2.54
C LEU A 47 12.36 2.50 3.16
N ASN A 48 12.64 1.41 2.45
CA ASN A 48 13.61 0.40 2.88
C ASN A 48 15.00 0.99 3.08
N GLN A 49 15.46 1.85 2.16
CA GLN A 49 16.79 2.44 2.23
C GLN A 49 16.89 3.55 3.28
N ALA A 50 15.79 4.24 3.58
CA ALA A 50 15.68 5.21 4.65
C ALA A 50 15.48 4.57 6.03
N ASN A 51 15.39 3.23 6.12
CA ASN A 51 15.09 2.47 7.33
C ASN A 51 13.80 2.94 8.03
N VAL A 52 12.79 3.33 7.25
CA VAL A 52 11.48 3.71 7.79
C VAL A 52 10.75 2.44 8.23
N SER A 53 10.17 2.45 9.43
CA SER A 53 9.29 1.36 9.88
C SER A 53 7.92 1.53 9.24
N PHE A 54 7.62 0.77 8.18
CA PHE A 54 6.34 0.83 7.48
C PHE A 54 5.72 -0.55 7.29
N ALA A 55 4.40 -0.58 7.09
CA ALA A 55 3.67 -1.76 6.63
C ALA A 55 2.61 -1.40 5.59
N VAL A 56 2.08 -2.41 4.89
CA VAL A 56 0.92 -2.29 4.01
C VAL A 56 -0.27 -3.10 4.57
N LEU A 57 -1.50 -2.79 4.18
CA LEU A 57 -2.68 -3.57 4.58
C LEU A 57 -2.80 -4.92 3.83
N GLY A 58 -2.09 -5.06 2.70
CA GLY A 58 -2.16 -6.28 1.90
C GLY A 58 -3.57 -6.55 1.39
N THR A 59 -4.12 -7.72 1.67
CA THR A 59 -5.48 -8.12 1.25
C THR A 59 -6.60 -7.41 1.99
N GLU A 60 -6.30 -6.77 3.13
CA GLU A 60 -7.29 -6.02 3.92
C GLU A 60 -7.50 -4.59 3.38
N GLU A 61 -6.72 -4.18 2.37
CA GLU A 61 -6.84 -2.86 1.78
C GLU A 61 -8.10 -2.75 0.90
N SER A 62 -8.95 -1.78 1.22
CA SER A 62 -10.11 -1.43 0.40
C SER A 62 -9.84 -0.20 -0.47
N CYS A 63 -10.45 -0.18 -1.65
CA CYS A 63 -10.40 0.98 -2.56
C CYS A 63 -11.05 2.20 -1.90
N THR A 64 -10.52 3.39 -2.17
CA THR A 64 -11.09 4.68 -1.70
C THR A 64 -12.43 5.04 -2.33
N GLY A 65 -12.88 4.31 -3.36
CA GLY A 65 -14.14 4.58 -4.04
C GLY A 65 -14.12 5.78 -4.99
N ASP A 66 -12.99 6.48 -5.15
CA ASP A 66 -12.87 7.66 -6.04
C ASP A 66 -13.36 7.38 -7.49
N PRO A 67 -13.05 6.23 -8.13
CA PRO A 67 -13.58 5.92 -9.46
C PRO A 67 -15.11 5.77 -9.48
N ALA A 68 -15.69 5.12 -8.46
CA ALA A 68 -17.15 4.93 -8.35
C ALA A 68 -17.85 6.27 -8.12
N LYS A 69 -17.29 7.12 -7.25
CA LYS A 69 -17.80 8.47 -6.97
C LYS A 69 -17.78 9.35 -8.22
N ARG A 70 -16.66 9.37 -8.96
CA ARG A 70 -16.54 10.13 -10.22
C ARG A 70 -17.46 9.63 -11.34
N ALA A 71 -17.83 8.35 -11.31
CA ALA A 71 -18.79 7.76 -12.23
C ALA A 71 -20.26 8.09 -11.87
N GLY A 72 -20.51 8.90 -10.83
CA GLY A 72 -21.85 9.29 -10.40
C GLY A 72 -22.50 8.33 -9.40
N ASN A 73 -21.79 7.29 -8.95
CA ASN A 73 -22.27 6.33 -7.96
C ASN A 73 -21.89 6.76 -6.53
N GLU A 74 -22.23 7.99 -6.16
CA GLU A 74 -21.78 8.64 -4.93
C GLU A 74 -22.19 7.93 -3.64
N PHE A 75 -23.24 7.10 -3.67
CA PHE A 75 -23.72 6.33 -2.53
C PHE A 75 -23.17 4.90 -2.43
N LEU A 76 -22.36 4.44 -3.40
CA LEU A 76 -21.89 3.04 -3.45
C LEU A 76 -20.72 2.77 -2.50
N PHE A 77 -20.01 3.80 -2.09
CA PHE A 77 -18.87 3.75 -1.17
C PHE A 77 -19.07 4.80 -0.06
N GLN A 78 -19.78 4.41 0.99
CA GLN A 78 -19.86 5.10 2.29
C GLN A 78 -19.39 4.16 3.39
#